data_AF-G9QW76-F1
#
_entry.id   AF-G9QW76-F1
#
_cell.length_a   1.000
_cell.length_b   1.000
_cell.length_c   1.000
_cell.angle_alpha   90.00
_cell.angle_beta   90.00
_cell.angle_gamma   90.00
#
_symmetry.space_group_name_H-M   'P 1'
#
loop_
_entity.id
_entity.type
_entity.pdbx_description
1 polymer ?
#
loop_
_entity_poly.entity_id
_entity_poly.type
_entity_poly.pdbx_seq_one_letter_code
_entity_poly.pdbx_strand_id
1 'polypeptide(L)'
;MEEKEKVEIEKTKIRLMESKNRLQELERLMCRIYEDMILEKIPSNRYEILNSQYETEQIALSKEIKDLEFAILRYEKETDKAKKFISLISRYENFDELTTTMINEFVEKIIVHERNRKSSQTSKQKNRDIF
;
A
#
# COMPACT_ATOMS: atom_id res chain seq x y z
N MET A 1 13.71 14.55 -9.10
CA MET A 1 12.48 13.74 -9.10
C MET A 1 12.36 13.02 -7.76
N GLU A 2 13.43 12.36 -7.30
CA GLU A 2 13.52 11.72 -5.97
C GLU A 2 13.20 12.62 -4.77
N GLU A 3 13.64 13.89 -4.77
CA GLU A 3 13.39 14.80 -3.63
C GLU A 3 11.90 15.10 -3.45
N LYS A 4 11.14 15.20 -4.54
CA LYS A 4 9.69 15.45 -4.49
C LYS A 4 8.93 14.23 -3.98
N GLU A 5 9.34 13.04 -4.38
CA GLU A 5 8.72 11.78 -3.95
C GLU A 5 8.99 11.49 -2.47
N LYS A 6 10.21 11.79 -1.97
CA LYS A 6 10.53 11.70 -0.53
C LYS A 6 9.67 12.63 0.31
N VAL A 7 9.51 13.89 -0.11
CA VAL A 7 8.66 14.85 0.60
C VAL A 7 7.21 14.38 0.66
N GLU A 8 6.71 13.79 -0.42
CA GLU A 8 5.32 13.31 -0.47
C GLU A 8 5.09 12.07 0.38
N ILE A 9 6.08 11.19 0.47
CA ILE A 9 6.07 10.07 1.42
C ILE A 9 6.07 10.56 2.86
N GLU A 10 6.90 11.55 3.18
CA GLU A 10 6.94 12.10 4.54
C GLU A 10 5.61 12.75 4.93
N LYS A 11 4.96 13.47 4.01
CA LYS A 11 3.58 13.96 4.22
C LYS A 11 2.59 12.83 4.43
N THR A 12 2.65 11.74 3.65
CA THR A 12 1.75 10.59 3.85
C THR A 12 1.98 9.91 5.21
N LYS A 13 3.22 9.86 5.71
CA LYS A 13 3.57 9.35 7.05
C LYS A 13 3.02 10.23 8.17
N ILE A 14 3.14 11.55 8.03
CA ILE A 14 2.56 12.51 8.98
C ILE A 14 1.03 12.33 9.03
N ARG A 15 0.38 12.30 7.87
CA ARG A 15 -1.07 12.10 7.77
C ARG A 15 -1.52 10.75 8.34
N LEU A 16 -0.73 9.69 8.15
CA LEU A 16 -0.98 8.38 8.75
C LEU A 16 -0.94 8.47 10.28
N MET A 17 0.05 9.18 10.84
CA MET A 17 0.16 9.37 12.29
C MET A 17 -1.01 10.18 12.84
N GLU A 18 -1.39 11.28 12.18
CA GLU A 18 -2.56 12.08 12.56
C GLU A 18 -3.85 11.26 12.55
N SER A 19 -4.05 10.45 11.50
CA SER A 19 -5.23 9.58 11.37
C SER A 19 -5.28 8.53 12.49
N LYS A 20 -4.12 7.94 12.85
CA LYS A 20 -4.02 7.00 13.97
C LYS A 20 -4.28 7.66 15.33
N ASN A 21 -3.75 8.86 15.55
CA ASN A 21 -4.00 9.63 16.77
C ASN A 21 -5.49 9.95 16.90
N ARG A 22 -6.12 10.38 15.80
CA ARG A 22 -7.56 10.66 15.77
C ARG A 22 -8.39 9.42 16.08
N LEU A 23 -8.00 8.25 15.56
CA LEU A 23 -8.65 6.98 15.88
C LEU A 23 -8.61 6.68 17.39
N GLN A 24 -7.46 6.91 18.02
CA GLN A 24 -7.29 6.72 19.46
C GLN A 24 -8.11 7.73 20.28
N GLU A 25 -8.21 8.98 19.82
CA GLU A 25 -9.09 9.98 20.44
C GLU A 25 -10.55 9.55 20.36
N LEU A 26 -11.00 9.05 19.21
CA LEU A 26 -12.36 8.55 19.02
C LEU A 26 -12.68 7.41 20.01
N GLU A 27 -11.76 6.47 20.23
CA GLU A 27 -11.95 5.41 21.22
C GLU A 27 -12.16 5.96 22.63
N ARG A 28 -11.39 6.99 23.02
CA ARG A 28 -11.55 7.64 24.33
C ARG A 28 -12.89 8.38 24.42
N LEU A 29 -13.30 9.05 23.35
CA LEU A 29 -14.59 9.73 23.28
C LEU A 29 -15.74 8.72 23.39
N MET A 30 -15.63 7.57 22.73
CA MET A 30 -16.61 6.48 22.80
C MET A 30 -16.80 5.97 24.23
N CYS A 31 -15.70 5.70 24.94
CA CYS A 31 -15.77 5.33 26.36
C CYS A 31 -16.45 6.40 27.20
N ARG A 32 -16.10 7.68 26.97
CA ARG A 32 -16.65 8.80 27.73
C ARG A 32 -18.15 9.01 27.50
N ILE A 33 -18.62 8.93 26.25
CA ILE A 33 -20.06 9.09 25.97
C ILE A 33 -20.87 7.93 26.55
N TYR A 34 -20.28 6.73 26.60
CA TYR A 34 -20.92 5.57 27.21
C TYR A 34 -21.03 5.73 28.73
N GLU A 35 -19.95 6.19 29.38
CA GLU A 35 -19.97 6.53 30.81
C GLU A 35 -21.01 7.62 31.12
N ASP A 36 -21.04 8.70 30.34
CA ASP A 36 -22.01 9.79 30.52
C ASP A 36 -23.46 9.34 30.24
N MET A 37 -23.68 8.35 29.37
CA MET A 37 -25.00 7.72 29.15
C MET A 37 -25.44 6.91 30.37
N ILE A 38 -24.55 6.10 30.96
CA ILE A 38 -24.86 5.32 32.18
C ILE A 38 -25.15 6.24 33.36
N LEU A 39 -24.45 7.38 33.45
CA LEU A 39 -24.66 8.40 34.47
C LEU A 39 -25.90 9.28 34.20
N GLU A 40 -26.69 8.96 33.17
CA GLU A 40 -27.89 9.69 32.74
C GLU A 40 -27.64 11.19 32.44
N LYS A 41 -26.39 11.59 32.22
CA LYS A 41 -26.03 12.97 31.88
C LYS A 41 -26.41 13.33 30.45
N ILE A 42 -26.51 12.32 29.59
CA ILE A 42 -26.99 12.45 28.21
C ILE A 42 -28.18 11.51 27.97
N PRO A 43 -29.23 11.96 27.25
CA PRO A 43 -30.32 11.09 26.88
C PRO A 43 -29.87 10.06 25.83
N SER A 44 -30.47 8.87 25.86
CA SER A 44 -30.14 7.74 24.97
C SER A 44 -30.15 8.11 23.49
N ASN A 45 -31.12 8.92 23.04
CA ASN A 45 -31.18 9.41 21.65
C ASN A 45 -29.90 10.20 21.25
N ARG A 46 -29.37 11.04 22.14
CA ARG A 46 -28.12 11.78 21.88
C ARG A 46 -26.92 10.84 21.81
N TYR A 47 -26.89 9.81 22.64
CA TYR A 47 -25.85 8.78 22.61
C TYR A 47 -25.84 8.03 21.27
N GLU A 48 -26.99 7.54 20.81
CA GLU A 48 -27.09 6.79 19.54
C GLU A 48 -26.59 7.61 18.35
N ILE A 49 -26.96 8.89 18.28
CA ILE A 49 -26.50 9.81 17.22
C ILE A 49 -24.97 9.98 17.26
N LEU A 50 -24.41 10.25 18.45
CA LEU A 50 -22.96 10.46 18.61
C LEU A 50 -22.17 9.17 18.34
N ASN A 51 -22.65 8.05 18.87
CA ASN A 51 -22.04 6.74 18.66
C ASN A 51 -21.99 6.39 17.16
N SER A 52 -23.09 6.59 16.44
CA SER A 52 -23.13 6.36 15.00
C SER A 52 -22.19 7.26 14.20
N GLN A 53 -22.06 8.54 14.60
CA GLN A 53 -21.11 9.47 13.97
C GLN A 53 -19.66 9.02 14.19
N TYR A 54 -19.30 8.65 15.42
CA TYR A 54 -17.96 8.19 15.75
C TYR A 54 -17.63 6.85 15.10
N GLU A 55 -18.56 5.90 15.05
CA GLU A 55 -18.38 4.64 14.30
C GLU A 55 -18.13 4.91 12.81
N THR A 56 -18.90 5.82 12.21
CA THR A 56 -18.72 6.20 10.80
C THR A 56 -17.34 6.82 10.56
N GLU A 57 -16.91 7.74 11.44
CA GLU A 57 -15.59 8.37 11.39
C GLU A 57 -14.47 7.32 11.58
N GLN A 58 -14.63 6.39 12.52
CA GLN A 58 -13.66 5.33 12.79
C GLN A 58 -13.49 4.40 11.59
N ILE A 59 -14.58 4.02 10.91
CA ILE A 59 -14.53 3.19 9.70
C ILE A 59 -13.82 3.95 8.57
N ALA A 60 -14.14 5.23 8.38
CA ALA A 60 -13.52 6.06 7.35
C ALA A 60 -12.00 6.21 7.59
N LEU A 61 -11.60 6.53 8.82
CA LEU A 61 -10.19 6.66 9.22
C LEU A 61 -9.44 5.33 9.13
N SER A 62 -10.06 4.21 9.53
CA SER A 62 -9.44 2.88 9.42
C SER A 62 -9.17 2.52 7.96
N LYS A 63 -10.09 2.87 7.05
CA LYS A 63 -9.89 2.70 5.62
C LYS A 63 -8.76 3.59 5.09
N GLU A 64 -8.77 4.87 5.46
CA GLU A 64 -7.72 5.83 5.06
C GLU A 64 -6.33 5.38 5.55
N ILE A 65 -6.22 4.91 6.79
CA ILE A 65 -4.98 4.36 7.35
C ILE A 65 -4.46 3.19 6.51
N LYS A 66 -5.33 2.24 6.15
CA LYS A 66 -4.94 1.09 5.31
C LYS A 66 -4.46 1.53 3.92
N ASP A 67 -5.15 2.49 3.32
CA ASP A 67 -4.80 3.01 2.00
C ASP A 67 -3.45 3.76 2.05
N LEU A 68 -3.21 4.56 3.09
CA LEU A 68 -1.94 5.26 3.33
C LEU A 68 -0.78 4.29 3.60
N GLU A 69 -0.99 3.26 4.43
CA GLU A 69 0.01 2.21 4.70
C GLU A 69 0.37 1.45 3.42
N PHE A 70 -0.63 1.12 2.59
CA PHE A 70 -0.40 0.47 1.31
C PHE A 70 0.40 1.36 0.35
N ALA A 71 0.11 2.66 0.28
CA ALA A 71 0.84 3.61 -0.54
C ALA A 71 2.32 3.72 -0.12
N ILE A 72 2.58 3.79 1.18
CA ILE A 72 3.95 3.83 1.73
C ILE A 72 4.70 2.53 1.41
N LEU A 73 4.08 1.37 1.65
CA LEU A 73 4.69 0.06 1.35
C LEU A 73 5.01 -0.12 -0.13
N ARG A 74 4.12 0.34 -1.01
CA ARG A 74 4.34 0.30 -2.46
C ARG A 74 5.57 1.11 -2.85
N TYR A 75 5.68 2.32 -2.31
CA TYR A 75 6.83 3.19 -2.58
C TYR A 75 8.13 2.60 -2.04
N GLU A 76 8.15 2.10 -0.80
CA GLU A 76 9.34 1.48 -0.22
C GLU A 76 9.80 0.30 -1.08
N LYS A 77 8.89 -0.56 -1.53
CA LYS A 77 9.20 -1.68 -2.42
C LYS A 77 9.76 -1.24 -3.78
N GLU A 78 9.21 -0.19 -4.38
CA GLU A 78 9.71 0.36 -5.65
C GLU A 78 11.11 0.98 -5.48
N THR A 79 11.34 1.72 -4.39
CA THR A 79 12.67 2.29 -4.10
C THR A 79 13.72 1.21 -3.79
N ASP A 80 13.35 0.14 -3.09
CA ASP A 80 14.28 -0.96 -2.80
C ASP A 80 14.66 -1.76 -4.05
N LYS A 81 13.70 -1.96 -4.98
CA LYS A 81 14.00 -2.55 -6.30
C LYS A 81 14.97 -1.68 -7.08
N ALA A 82 14.75 -0.37 -7.12
CA ALA A 82 15.64 0.57 -7.81
C ALA A 82 17.06 0.58 -7.20
N LYS A 83 17.18 0.58 -5.87
CA LYS A 83 18.48 0.48 -5.18
C LYS A 83 19.22 -0.83 -5.48
N LYS A 84 18.50 -1.95 -5.49
CA LYS A 84 19.07 -3.26 -5.86
C LYS A 84 19.58 -3.24 -7.30
N PHE A 85 18.82 -2.65 -8.23
CA PHE A 85 19.20 -2.49 -9.62
C PHE A 85 20.46 -1.63 -9.79
N ILE A 86 20.55 -0.49 -9.09
CA ILE A 86 21.74 0.37 -9.10
C ILE A 86 22.96 -0.36 -8.51
N SER A 87 22.80 -1.10 -7.41
CA SER A 87 23.87 -1.91 -6.80
C SER A 87 24.32 -3.09 -7.68
N LEU A 88 23.43 -3.61 -8.53
CA LEU A 88 23.78 -4.59 -9.55
C LEU A 88 24.59 -3.91 -10.66
N ILE A 89 24.11 -2.79 -11.22
CA ILE A 89 24.84 -2.03 -12.25
C ILE A 89 26.25 -1.65 -11.78
N SER A 90 26.39 -1.10 -10.57
CA SER A 90 27.69 -0.69 -10.03
C SER A 90 28.67 -1.86 -9.84
N ARG A 91 28.17 -3.11 -9.75
CA ARG A 91 29.02 -4.32 -9.70
C ARG A 91 29.48 -4.79 -11.08
N TYR A 92 28.77 -4.39 -12.13
CA TYR A 92 29.03 -4.82 -13.50
C TYR A 92 29.70 -3.76 -14.40
N GLU A 93 30.01 -2.58 -13.86
CA GLU A 93 30.71 -1.49 -14.59
C GLU A 93 32.19 -1.82 -14.91
N ASN A 94 32.74 -2.92 -14.38
CA ASN A 94 34.16 -3.29 -14.50
C ASN A 94 34.48 -4.51 -15.40
N PHE A 95 33.55 -5.00 -16.21
CA PHE A 95 33.82 -6.11 -17.13
C PHE A 95 33.53 -5.71 -18.59
N ASP A 96 34.50 -5.92 -19.48
CA ASP A 96 34.44 -5.55 -20.90
C ASP A 96 33.43 -6.39 -21.72
N GLU A 97 32.85 -7.46 -21.16
CA GLU A 97 31.93 -8.37 -21.88
C GLU A 97 30.61 -8.62 -21.14
N LEU A 98 29.50 -8.24 -21.78
CA LEU A 98 28.13 -8.50 -21.33
C LEU A 98 27.74 -9.96 -21.63
N THR A 99 27.72 -10.83 -20.61
CA THR A 99 27.37 -12.27 -20.77
C THR A 99 25.87 -12.54 -20.60
N THR A 100 25.34 -13.56 -21.29
CA THR A 100 23.92 -13.95 -21.28
C THR A 100 23.37 -14.24 -19.88
N THR A 101 24.21 -14.76 -18.98
CA THR A 101 23.88 -14.99 -17.57
C THR A 101 23.59 -13.68 -16.82
N MET A 102 24.31 -12.60 -17.14
CA MET A 102 24.06 -11.28 -16.55
C MET A 102 22.69 -10.74 -16.99
N ILE A 103 22.37 -10.83 -18.29
CA ILE A 103 21.05 -10.42 -18.82
C ILE A 103 19.91 -11.20 -18.16
N ASN A 104 20.08 -12.50 -17.91
CA ASN A 104 19.07 -13.32 -17.24
C ASN A 104 18.86 -12.89 -15.76
N GLU A 105 19.88 -12.39 -15.07
CA GLU A 105 19.71 -11.78 -13.74
C GLU A 105 19.00 -10.40 -13.79
N PHE A 106 19.14 -9.68 -14.91
CA PHE A 106 18.51 -8.37 -15.09
C PHE A 106 17.02 -8.44 -15.46
N VAL A 107 16.54 -9.58 -15.94
CA VAL A 107 15.17 -9.70 -16.44
C VAL A 107 14.24 -10.31 -15.39
N GLU A 108 13.44 -9.45 -14.73
CA GLU A 108 12.42 -9.90 -13.75
C GLU A 108 11.37 -10.82 -14.39
N LYS A 109 11.01 -10.60 -15.66
CA LYS A 109 10.12 -11.47 -16.46
C LYS A 109 10.18 -11.11 -17.94
N ILE A 110 10.37 -12.09 -18.84
CA ILE A 110 10.14 -11.92 -20.28
C ILE A 110 8.68 -12.26 -20.58
N ILE A 111 7.89 -11.27 -21.00
CA ILE A 111 6.50 -11.50 -21.41
C ILE A 111 6.45 -11.66 -22.92
N VAL A 112 6.48 -12.90 -23.39
CA VAL A 112 6.29 -13.23 -24.81
C VAL A 112 4.79 -13.31 -25.10
N HIS A 113 4.26 -12.34 -25.86
CA HIS A 113 2.92 -12.46 -26.44
C HIS A 113 3.03 -13.24 -27.75
N GLU A 114 2.54 -14.48 -27.79
CA GLU A 114 2.30 -15.15 -29.07
C GLU A 114 1.23 -14.36 -29.84
N ARG A 115 1.53 -14.01 -31.10
CA ARG A 115 0.51 -13.44 -32.00
C ARG A 115 -0.59 -14.49 -32.15
N ASN A 116 -1.72 -14.20 -31.52
CA ASN A 116 -2.88 -15.07 -31.49
C ASN A 116 -3.51 -15.12 -32.90
N ARG A 117 -2.97 -15.98 -33.77
CA ARG A 117 -3.69 -16.46 -34.95
C ARG A 117 -4.32 -17.78 -34.58
N LYS A 118 -5.50 -17.73 -33.95
CA LYS A 118 -6.44 -18.85 -34.00
C LYS A 118 -7.84 -18.34 -34.29
N SER A 119 -8.22 -18.53 -35.55
CA SER A 119 -9.54 -19.08 -35.87
C SER A 119 -9.85 -20.20 -34.88
N SER A 120 -10.94 -20.01 -34.15
CA SER A 120 -11.79 -21.00 -33.51
C SER A 120 -11.23 -21.98 -32.45
N GLN A 121 -11.89 -21.84 -31.30
CA GLN A 121 -12.49 -22.87 -30.45
C GLN A 121 -11.57 -23.70 -29.54
N THR A 122 -11.83 -23.49 -28.24
CA THR A 122 -11.66 -24.44 -27.14
C THR A 122 -10.27 -25.06 -26.98
N SER A 123 -9.42 -24.47 -26.13
CA SER A 123 -8.47 -25.23 -25.31
C SER A 123 -7.85 -24.36 -24.21
N LYS A 124 -7.89 -24.87 -22.99
CA LYS A 124 -7.37 -24.27 -21.75
C LYS A 124 -5.91 -23.85 -21.90
N GLN A 125 -5.62 -22.58 -21.63
CA GLN A 125 -4.27 -22.02 -21.56
C GLN A 125 -3.50 -22.72 -20.45
N LYS A 126 -2.42 -23.43 -20.81
CA LYS A 126 -1.39 -23.89 -19.87
C LYS A 126 -0.24 -22.90 -19.92
N ASN A 127 -0.07 -22.14 -18.84
CA ASN A 127 1.14 -21.36 -18.61
C ASN A 127 2.30 -22.34 -18.47
N ARG A 128 3.30 -22.25 -19.36
CA ARG A 128 4.59 -22.91 -19.17
C ARG A 128 5.59 -21.83 -18.83
N ASP A 129 6.03 -21.85 -17.58
CA ASP A 129 7.24 -21.15 -17.17
C ASP A 129 8.43 -21.89 -17.78
N ILE A 130 9.29 -21.15 -18.47
CA ILE A 130 10.57 -21.64 -18.95
C ILE A 130 11.61 -20.93 -18.09
N PHE A 131 12.44 -21.73 -17.43
CA PHE A 131 13.55 -21.31 -16.55
C PHE A 131 14.50 -20.34 -17.25
#